data_AF-A0A494JB65-F1
#
_entry.id   AF-A0A494JB65-F1
#
_cell.length_a   1.000
_cell.length_b   1.000
_cell.length_c   1.000
_cell.angle_alpha   90.00
_cell.angle_beta   90.00
_cell.angle_gamma   90.00
#
_symmetry.space_group_name_H-M   'P 1'
#
loop_
_entity.id
_entity.type
_entity.pdbx_description
1 polymer ?
#
loop_
_entity_poly.entity_id
_entity_poly.type
_entity_poly.pdbx_seq_one_letter_code
_entity_poly.pdbx_strand_id
1 'polypeptide(L)'
;MEIVENIPFEHNFSVSGNDDNLPEKLGHFETIDDFQEHFAINTVSEHQKVTAVRHYTDEEILEFREEILRVAEDQLPEAKENYSQKDIEFKQAKEAKEIAGEVVGALQTKISDLAAEIKEGKTEIEVPANRTYRVPYKGKYYFYTWQDNGDCVMVKVKDVPEHEKAEIFNNTDKNNAFFDSLKNGKDKRKTK
;
A
#
# COMPACT_ATOMS: atom_id res chain seq x y z
N MET A 1 -66.03 -7.86 2.51
CA MET A 1 -65.83 -8.17 3.93
C MET A 1 -64.79 -9.26 3.96
N GLU A 2 -63.56 -8.91 4.27
CA GLU A 2 -62.55 -9.92 4.60
C GLU A 2 -62.99 -10.54 5.92
N ILE A 3 -63.16 -11.86 5.91
CA ILE A 3 -63.40 -12.62 7.14
C ILE A 3 -62.08 -12.48 7.90
N VAL A 4 -62.10 -11.71 8.98
CA VAL A 4 -60.96 -11.65 9.89
C VAL A 4 -60.80 -13.06 10.43
N GLU A 5 -59.77 -13.78 9.96
CA GLU A 5 -59.42 -15.08 10.52
C GLU A 5 -59.11 -14.85 11.99
N ASN A 6 -60.00 -15.37 12.85
CA ASN A 6 -59.85 -15.28 14.28
C ASN A 6 -58.80 -16.31 14.71
N ILE A 7 -57.53 -15.93 14.64
CA ILE A 7 -56.42 -16.78 15.08
C ILE A 7 -56.54 -16.96 16.60
N PRO A 8 -56.63 -18.20 17.11
CA PRO A 8 -56.70 -18.46 18.54
C PRO A 8 -55.49 -17.88 19.28
N PHE A 9 -55.73 -17.19 20.41
CA PHE A 9 -54.66 -16.68 21.26
C PHE A 9 -54.16 -17.78 22.20
N GLU A 10 -53.45 -18.75 21.65
CA GLU A 10 -52.91 -19.90 22.37
C GLU A 10 -51.38 -19.83 22.44
N HIS A 11 -50.85 -19.56 23.63
CA HIS A 11 -49.41 -19.43 23.85
C HIS A 11 -48.97 -20.08 25.16
N ASN A 12 -47.78 -20.68 25.12
CA ASN A 12 -47.10 -21.17 26.31
C ASN A 12 -46.17 -20.06 26.83
N PHE A 13 -46.47 -19.51 28.00
CA PHE A 13 -45.64 -18.46 28.61
C PHE A 13 -44.65 -19.05 29.61
N SER A 14 -43.49 -18.41 29.73
CA SER A 14 -42.55 -18.63 30.82
C SER A 14 -42.90 -17.70 31.97
N VAL A 15 -43.17 -18.27 33.13
CA VAL A 15 -43.46 -17.53 34.36
C VAL A 15 -42.18 -17.40 35.18
N SER A 16 -41.88 -16.17 35.61
CA SER A 16 -40.76 -15.89 36.52
C SER A 16 -41.26 -15.06 37.70
N GLY A 17 -40.66 -15.26 38.88
CA GLY A 17 -41.04 -14.54 40.12
C GLY A 17 -42.30 -15.04 40.83
N ASN A 18 -42.74 -16.28 40.56
CA ASN A 18 -43.83 -16.94 41.29
C ASN A 18 -43.32 -17.60 42.58
N ASP A 19 -42.74 -16.81 43.48
CA ASP A 19 -42.06 -17.31 44.69
C ASP A 19 -43.03 -18.02 45.65
N ASP A 20 -44.30 -17.59 45.65
CA ASP A 20 -45.36 -18.16 46.46
C ASP A 20 -45.97 -19.46 45.87
N ASN A 21 -45.44 -19.94 44.74
CA ASN A 21 -45.91 -21.15 44.04
C ASN A 21 -47.41 -21.15 43.75
N LEU A 22 -47.95 -20.02 43.31
CA LEU A 22 -49.34 -19.95 42.87
C LEU A 22 -49.55 -20.82 41.62
N PRO A 23 -50.74 -21.41 41.43
CA PRO A 23 -51.02 -22.25 40.27
C PRO A 23 -50.98 -21.43 38.96
N GLU A 24 -50.17 -21.87 38.00
CA GLU A 24 -50.09 -21.24 36.66
C GLU A 24 -51.34 -21.49 35.79
N LYS A 25 -52.11 -22.53 36.11
CA LYS A 25 -53.40 -22.84 35.48
C LYS A 25 -54.49 -22.85 36.53
N LEU A 26 -55.39 -21.86 36.46
CA LEU A 26 -56.47 -21.68 37.44
C LEU A 26 -57.71 -22.54 37.13
N GLY A 27 -57.90 -22.94 35.88
CA GLY A 27 -59.05 -23.74 35.46
C GLY A 27 -59.28 -23.70 33.96
N HIS A 28 -60.39 -24.28 33.53
CA HIS A 28 -60.91 -24.18 32.17
C HIS A 28 -62.24 -23.42 32.23
N PHE A 29 -62.38 -22.40 31.39
CA PHE A 29 -63.57 -21.56 31.28
C PHE A 29 -64.07 -21.63 29.85
N GLU A 30 -65.39 -21.76 29.66
CA GLU A 30 -65.97 -21.93 28.32
C GLU A 30 -65.97 -20.62 27.53
N THR A 31 -66.10 -19.49 28.23
CA THR A 31 -66.18 -18.15 27.62
C THR A 31 -65.38 -17.13 28.42
N ILE A 32 -65.09 -15.99 27.79
CA ILE A 32 -64.44 -14.85 28.45
C ILE A 32 -65.33 -14.30 29.58
N ASP A 33 -66.65 -14.26 29.38
CA ASP A 33 -67.59 -13.76 30.38
C ASP A 33 -67.62 -14.65 31.64
N ASP A 34 -67.57 -15.97 31.46
CA ASP A 34 -67.46 -16.95 32.56
C ASP A 34 -66.17 -16.75 33.37
N PHE A 35 -65.04 -16.56 32.68
CA PHE A 35 -63.77 -16.22 33.33
C PHE A 35 -63.86 -14.89 34.10
N GLN A 36 -64.43 -13.84 33.50
CA GLN A 36 -64.53 -12.51 34.10
C GLN A 36 -65.45 -12.51 35.34
N GLU A 37 -66.61 -13.17 35.26
CA GLU A 37 -67.52 -13.32 36.40
C GLU A 37 -66.84 -14.08 37.55
N HIS A 38 -66.17 -15.19 37.24
CA HIS A 38 -65.44 -15.97 38.23
C HIS A 38 -64.34 -15.14 38.91
N PHE A 39 -63.56 -14.36 38.15
CA PHE A 39 -62.51 -13.51 38.70
C PHE A 39 -63.07 -12.35 39.53
N ALA A 40 -64.17 -11.71 39.10
CA ALA A 40 -64.79 -10.60 39.82
C ALA A 40 -65.40 -11.02 41.16
N ILE A 41 -65.94 -12.24 41.26
CA ILE A 41 -66.50 -12.76 42.51
C ILE A 41 -65.40 -13.14 43.50
N ASN A 42 -64.30 -13.74 43.03
CA ASN A 42 -63.28 -14.35 43.90
C ASN A 42 -62.06 -13.46 44.15
N THR A 43 -61.89 -12.35 43.41
CA THR A 43 -60.68 -11.51 43.47
C THR A 43 -61.02 -10.02 43.42
N VAL A 44 -60.09 -9.18 43.88
CA VAL A 44 -60.07 -7.74 43.55
C VAL A 44 -59.02 -7.56 42.47
N SER A 45 -59.45 -7.35 41.22
CA SER A 45 -58.57 -7.30 40.03
C SER A 45 -58.86 -6.09 39.13
N GLU A 46 -57.87 -5.70 38.33
CA GLU A 46 -57.96 -4.62 37.34
C GLU A 46 -57.36 -5.08 35.99
N HIS A 47 -57.85 -4.52 34.89
CA HIS A 47 -57.28 -4.79 33.57
C HIS A 47 -55.97 -4.03 33.38
N GLN A 48 -54.90 -4.75 33.00
CA GLN A 48 -53.58 -4.17 32.79
C GLN A 48 -52.91 -4.73 31.53
N LYS A 49 -52.13 -3.88 30.85
CA LYS A 49 -51.24 -4.31 29.77
C LYS A 49 -49.93 -4.80 30.37
N VAL A 50 -49.53 -6.03 30.02
CA VAL A 50 -48.28 -6.66 30.48
C VAL A 50 -47.47 -7.15 29.29
N THR A 51 -46.16 -7.35 29.50
CA THR A 51 -45.27 -8.05 28.58
C THR A 51 -44.86 -9.36 29.21
N ALA A 52 -44.94 -10.46 28.46
CA ALA A 52 -44.61 -11.79 28.92
C ALA A 52 -43.65 -12.47 27.92
N VAL A 53 -42.86 -13.42 28.42
CA VAL A 53 -42.01 -14.26 27.58
C VAL A 53 -42.83 -15.46 27.14
N ARG A 54 -43.02 -15.64 25.84
CA ARG A 54 -43.64 -16.85 25.27
C ARG A 54 -42.59 -17.79 24.72
N HIS A 55 -42.86 -19.09 24.80
CA HIS A 55 -42.14 -20.11 24.06
C HIS A 55 -42.59 -20.09 22.60
N TYR A 56 -41.65 -20.29 21.69
CA TYR A 56 -41.96 -20.53 20.29
C TYR A 56 -42.65 -21.88 20.13
N THR A 57 -43.54 -21.98 19.14
CA THR A 57 -44.10 -23.26 18.71
C THR A 57 -43.06 -24.05 17.93
N ASP A 58 -43.31 -25.36 17.76
CA ASP A 58 -42.42 -26.21 16.95
C ASP A 58 -42.37 -25.75 15.49
N GLU A 59 -43.48 -25.21 14.95
CA GLU A 59 -43.57 -24.65 13.60
C GLU A 59 -42.68 -23.40 13.46
N GLU A 60 -42.77 -22.45 14.40
CA GLU A 60 -41.91 -21.25 14.40
C GLU A 60 -40.42 -21.62 14.53
N ILE A 61 -40.10 -22.61 15.36
CA ILE A 61 -38.73 -23.13 15.49
C ILE A 61 -38.26 -23.75 14.16
N LEU A 62 -39.13 -24.44 13.44
CA LEU A 62 -38.83 -25.02 12.13
C LEU A 62 -38.58 -23.92 11.09
N GLU A 63 -39.42 -22.89 11.05
CA GLU A 63 -39.22 -21.72 10.18
C GLU A 63 -37.87 -21.04 10.45
N PHE A 64 -37.49 -20.85 11.72
CA PHE A 64 -36.17 -20.31 12.06
C PHE A 64 -35.03 -21.20 11.57
N ARG A 65 -35.18 -22.53 11.62
CA ARG A 65 -34.16 -23.46 11.14
C ARG A 65 -34.01 -23.41 9.63
N GLU A 66 -35.13 -23.32 8.90
CA GLU A 66 -35.12 -23.16 7.45
C GLU A 66 -34.45 -21.83 7.04
N GLU A 67 -34.76 -20.76 7.76
CA GLU A 67 -34.12 -19.47 7.56
C GLU A 67 -32.60 -19.54 7.79
N ILE A 68 -32.18 -20.17 8.89
CA ILE A 68 -30.74 -20.38 9.19
C ILE A 68 -30.07 -21.15 8.06
N LEU A 69 -30.71 -22.21 7.55
CA LEU A 69 -30.17 -23.02 6.47
C LEU A 69 -29.98 -22.18 5.21
N ARG A 70 -31.00 -21.41 4.81
CA ARG A 70 -30.92 -20.50 3.65
C ARG A 70 -29.80 -19.48 3.79
N VAL A 71 -29.66 -18.85 4.95
CA VAL A 71 -28.57 -17.89 5.19
C VAL A 71 -27.21 -18.58 5.10
N ALA A 72 -27.09 -19.80 5.63
CA ALA A 72 -25.83 -20.53 5.67
C ALA A 72 -25.40 -21.10 4.31
N GLU A 73 -26.35 -21.58 3.51
CA GLU A 73 -26.08 -22.25 2.23
C GLU A 73 -26.02 -21.28 1.05
N ASP A 74 -26.82 -20.21 1.06
CA ASP A 74 -26.88 -19.28 -0.08
C ASP A 74 -26.15 -17.97 0.22
N GLN A 75 -26.58 -17.26 1.26
CA GLN A 75 -26.14 -15.86 1.48
C GLN A 75 -24.70 -15.78 1.99
N LEU A 76 -24.32 -16.64 2.93
CA LEU A 76 -23.00 -16.60 3.56
C LEU A 76 -21.88 -16.95 2.57
N PRO A 77 -21.99 -17.99 1.72
CA PRO A 77 -20.98 -18.28 0.71
C PRO A 77 -20.82 -17.17 -0.32
N GLU A 78 -21.93 -16.61 -0.84
CA GLU A 78 -21.89 -15.49 -1.78
C GLU A 78 -21.16 -14.27 -1.17
N ALA A 79 -21.51 -13.92 0.07
CA ALA A 79 -20.85 -12.83 0.78
C ALA A 79 -19.35 -13.07 0.98
N LYS A 80 -18.94 -14.31 1.30
CA LYS A 80 -17.53 -14.69 1.46
C LYS A 80 -16.76 -14.61 0.14
N GLU A 81 -17.34 -15.08 -0.95
CA GLU A 81 -16.73 -15.03 -2.28
C GLU A 81 -16.53 -13.57 -2.71
N ASN A 82 -17.58 -12.74 -2.58
CA ASN A 82 -17.50 -11.33 -2.91
C ASN A 82 -16.42 -10.60 -2.07
N TYR A 83 -16.36 -10.89 -0.76
CA TYR A 83 -15.29 -10.36 0.10
C TYR A 83 -13.90 -10.78 -0.39
N SER A 84 -13.70 -12.07 -0.69
CA SER A 84 -12.43 -12.59 -1.19
C SER A 84 -12.00 -11.92 -2.50
N GLN A 85 -12.95 -11.74 -3.43
CA GLN A 85 -12.69 -11.07 -4.70
C GLN A 85 -12.28 -9.60 -4.50
N LYS A 86 -12.97 -8.88 -3.60
CA LYS A 86 -12.64 -7.49 -3.28
C LYS A 86 -11.28 -7.35 -2.57
N ASP A 87 -10.90 -8.31 -1.74
CA ASP A 87 -9.58 -8.32 -1.09
C ASP A 87 -8.44 -8.53 -2.12
N ILE A 88 -8.64 -9.39 -3.12
CA ILE A 88 -7.70 -9.58 -4.22
C ILE A 88 -7.56 -8.29 -5.05
N GLU A 89 -8.68 -7.68 -5.44
CA GLU A 89 -8.69 -6.41 -6.18
C GLU A 89 -7.96 -5.30 -5.41
N PHE A 90 -8.18 -5.21 -4.09
CA PHE A 90 -7.50 -4.24 -3.24
C PHE A 90 -5.99 -4.45 -3.19
N LYS A 91 -5.52 -5.70 -3.05
CA LYS A 91 -4.08 -6.02 -3.06
C LYS A 91 -3.44 -5.63 -4.38
N GLN A 92 -4.05 -5.96 -5.51
CA GLN A 92 -3.56 -5.58 -6.84
C GLN A 92 -3.52 -4.06 -7.02
N ALA A 93 -4.56 -3.35 -6.58
CA ALA A 93 -4.59 -1.89 -6.63
C ALA A 93 -3.51 -1.25 -5.76
N LYS A 94 -3.22 -1.84 -4.59
CA LYS A 94 -2.15 -1.39 -3.69
C LYS A 94 -0.77 -1.56 -4.34
N GLU A 95 -0.49 -2.73 -4.92
CA GLU A 95 0.76 -2.97 -5.65
C GLU A 95 0.93 -1.99 -6.81
N ALA A 96 -0.12 -1.78 -7.61
CA ALA A 96 -0.09 -0.80 -8.70
C ALA A 96 0.19 0.63 -8.20
N LYS A 97 -0.37 1.01 -7.05
CA LYS A 97 -0.10 2.32 -6.41
C LYS A 97 1.35 2.42 -5.95
N GLU A 98 1.91 1.37 -5.35
CA GLU A 98 3.30 1.35 -4.89
C GLU A 98 4.26 1.52 -6.09
N ILE A 99 4.05 0.77 -7.17
CA ILE A 99 4.83 0.90 -8.42
C ILE A 99 4.74 2.32 -8.98
N ALA A 100 3.53 2.89 -9.06
CA ALA A 100 3.36 4.26 -9.53
C ALA A 100 4.08 5.28 -8.62
N GLY A 101 4.07 5.06 -7.31
CA GLY A 101 4.80 5.88 -6.33
C GLY A 101 6.31 5.81 -6.52
N GLU A 102 6.86 4.62 -6.76
CA GLU A 102 8.29 4.41 -7.05
C GLU A 102 8.72 5.14 -8.33
N VAL A 103 7.90 5.09 -9.39
CA VAL A 103 8.16 5.80 -10.65
C VAL A 103 8.21 7.30 -10.42
N VAL A 104 7.26 7.86 -9.65
CA VAL A 104 7.25 9.29 -9.31
C VAL A 104 8.51 9.66 -8.52
N GLY A 105 8.87 8.86 -7.51
CA GLY A 105 10.08 9.07 -6.72
C GLY A 105 11.34 9.07 -7.58
N ALA A 106 11.48 8.09 -8.48
CA ALA A 106 12.60 8.00 -9.40
C ALA A 106 12.70 9.23 -10.32
N LEU A 107 11.57 9.73 -10.85
CA LEU A 107 11.54 10.93 -11.66
C LEU A 107 11.92 12.19 -10.87
N GLN A 108 11.48 12.31 -9.61
CA GLN A 108 11.86 13.42 -8.73
C GLN A 108 13.35 13.43 -8.40
N THR A 109 13.93 12.25 -8.15
CA THR A 109 15.38 12.10 -7.97
C THR A 109 16.12 12.53 -9.23
N LYS A 110 15.70 12.04 -10.40
CA LYS A 110 16.29 12.44 -11.69
C LYS A 110 16.23 13.95 -11.94
N ILE A 111 15.11 14.59 -11.61
CA ILE A 111 14.99 16.06 -11.69
C ILE A 111 15.99 16.73 -10.75
N SER A 112 16.16 16.22 -9.54
CA SER A 112 17.08 16.76 -8.55
C SER A 112 18.54 16.61 -8.98
N ASP A 113 18.91 15.47 -9.55
CA ASP A 113 20.25 15.21 -10.07
C ASP A 113 20.58 16.15 -11.24
N LEU A 114 19.65 16.29 -12.20
CA LEU A 114 19.80 17.24 -13.31
C LEU A 114 19.89 18.69 -12.82
N ALA A 115 19.11 19.07 -11.81
CA ALA A 115 19.20 20.40 -11.21
C ALA A 115 20.55 20.63 -10.52
N ALA A 116 21.12 19.59 -9.90
CA ALA A 116 22.46 19.65 -9.32
C ALA A 116 23.53 19.82 -10.40
N GLU A 117 23.47 19.05 -11.50
CA GLU A 117 24.38 19.20 -12.65
C GLU A 117 24.31 20.61 -13.25
N ILE A 118 23.10 21.15 -13.43
CA ILE A 118 22.90 22.53 -13.90
C ILE A 118 23.53 23.54 -12.94
N LYS A 119 23.35 23.35 -11.63
CA LYS A 119 23.90 24.26 -10.60
C LYS A 119 25.43 24.21 -10.55
N GLU A 120 26.03 23.02 -10.70
CA GLU A 120 27.47 22.86 -10.76
C GLU A 120 28.07 23.37 -12.08
N GLY A 121 27.29 23.33 -13.17
CA GLY A 121 27.69 23.79 -14.49
C GLY A 121 28.79 22.93 -15.12
N LYS A 122 28.97 21.70 -14.65
CA LYS A 122 30.00 20.74 -15.09
C LYS A 122 29.39 19.35 -15.17
N THR A 123 29.85 18.56 -16.13
CA THR A 123 29.47 17.15 -16.28
C THR A 123 30.71 16.35 -16.68
N GLU A 124 30.78 15.08 -16.26
CA GLU A 124 31.84 14.19 -16.68
C GLU A 124 31.53 13.66 -18.08
N ILE A 125 32.48 13.82 -18.99
CA ILE A 125 32.41 13.24 -20.33
C ILE A 125 33.59 12.31 -20.55
N GLU A 126 33.32 11.22 -21.27
CA GLU A 126 34.38 10.34 -21.72
C GLU A 126 35.05 10.96 -22.95
N VAL A 127 36.35 11.22 -22.84
CA VAL A 127 37.09 11.89 -23.91
C VAL A 127 37.68 10.83 -24.86
N PRO A 128 37.40 10.89 -26.19
CA PRO A 128 37.83 9.86 -27.13
C PRO A 128 39.35 9.61 -27.12
N ALA A 129 39.73 8.33 -27.02
CA ALA A 129 41.14 7.91 -26.96
C ALA A 129 41.92 8.22 -28.24
N ASN A 130 41.26 8.20 -29.41
CA ASN A 130 41.88 8.49 -30.71
C ASN A 130 42.36 9.95 -30.84
N ARG A 131 41.85 10.87 -30.01
CA ARG A 131 42.21 12.29 -29.99
C ARG A 131 42.98 12.69 -28.74
N THR A 132 43.19 11.75 -27.81
CA THR A 132 43.75 12.01 -26.48
C THR A 132 45.13 11.39 -26.35
N TYR A 133 46.10 12.23 -26.01
CA TYR A 133 47.49 11.87 -25.86
C TYR A 133 47.90 11.93 -24.39
N ARG A 134 48.46 10.83 -23.89
CA ARG A 134 49.04 10.74 -22.55
C ARG A 134 50.52 11.13 -22.62
N VAL A 135 50.89 12.20 -21.95
CA VAL A 135 52.26 12.72 -21.95
C VAL A 135 52.85 12.64 -20.54
N PRO A 136 53.90 11.84 -20.31
CA PRO A 136 54.63 11.85 -19.05
C PRO A 136 55.54 13.08 -18.96
N TYR A 137 55.47 13.79 -17.84
CA TYR A 137 56.37 14.90 -17.50
C TYR A 137 56.50 15.03 -15.98
N LYS A 138 57.74 15.10 -15.46
CA LYS A 138 58.07 15.27 -14.04
C LYS A 138 57.21 14.41 -13.07
N GLY A 139 57.08 13.11 -13.35
CA GLY A 139 56.38 12.16 -12.47
C GLY A 139 54.84 12.19 -12.54
N LYS A 140 54.25 12.95 -13.48
CA LYS A 140 52.81 13.00 -13.74
C LYS A 140 52.48 12.68 -15.19
N TYR A 141 51.30 12.13 -15.41
CA TYR A 141 50.67 12.00 -16.71
C TYR A 141 49.73 13.17 -16.96
N TYR A 142 50.01 13.90 -18.03
CA TYR A 142 49.16 14.95 -18.55
C TYR A 142 48.41 14.41 -19.77
N PHE A 143 47.09 14.48 -19.74
CA PHE A 143 46.23 14.07 -20.84
C PHE A 143 45.83 15.29 -21.63
N TYR A 144 46.24 15.34 -22.90
CA TYR A 144 45.89 16.40 -23.84
C TYR A 144 44.97 15.86 -24.91
N THR A 145 43.94 16.62 -25.28
CA THR A 145 42.98 16.24 -26.31
C THR A 145 42.93 17.29 -27.41
N TRP A 146 42.92 16.83 -28.66
CA TRP A 146 42.68 17.69 -29.81
C TRP A 146 41.18 17.94 -30.02
N GLN A 147 40.82 19.22 -30.11
CA GLN A 147 39.47 19.71 -30.38
C GLN A 147 39.30 20.02 -31.88
N ASP A 148 38.07 19.91 -32.38
CA ASP A 148 37.77 20.13 -33.81
C ASP A 148 38.01 21.58 -34.28
N ASN A 149 38.10 22.54 -33.35
CA ASN A 149 38.49 23.92 -33.64
C ASN A 149 40.02 24.09 -33.84
N GLY A 150 40.80 23.02 -33.70
CA GLY A 150 42.25 23.01 -33.83
C GLY A 150 43.01 23.09 -32.52
N ASP A 151 42.34 23.35 -31.39
CA ASP A 151 43.00 23.53 -30.10
C ASP A 151 43.46 22.19 -29.50
N CYS A 152 44.61 22.23 -28.82
CA CYS A 152 45.11 21.12 -28.02
C CYS A 152 45.02 21.53 -26.54
N VAL A 153 44.06 20.94 -25.82
CA VAL A 153 43.74 21.31 -24.45
C VAL A 153 44.09 20.20 -23.47
N MET A 154 44.53 20.57 -22.27
CA MET A 154 44.75 19.62 -21.19
C MET A 154 43.42 19.28 -20.52
N VAL A 155 43.09 17.99 -20.46
CA VAL A 155 41.79 17.51 -19.93
C VAL A 155 41.91 16.80 -18.58
N LYS A 156 43.08 16.24 -18.25
CA LYS A 156 43.32 15.54 -16.98
C LYS A 156 44.80 15.50 -16.61
N VAL A 157 45.08 15.49 -15.32
CA VAL A 157 46.42 15.20 -14.78
C VAL A 157 46.30 14.07 -13.77
N LYS A 158 47.18 13.07 -13.86
CA LYS A 158 47.21 11.91 -12.96
C LYS A 158 48.65 11.64 -12.52
N ASP A 159 48.87 11.22 -11.30
CA ASP A 159 50.19 10.78 -10.86
C ASP A 159 50.60 9.47 -11.54
N VAL A 160 51.90 9.34 -11.84
CA VAL A 160 52.44 8.12 -12.45
C VAL A 160 52.52 7.01 -11.39
N PRO A 161 51.92 5.82 -11.66
CA PRO A 161 52.03 4.68 -10.76
C PRO A 161 53.48 4.27 -10.51
N GLU A 162 53.79 3.84 -9.29
CA GLU A 162 55.18 3.59 -8.84
C GLU A 162 55.93 2.54 -9.67
N HIS A 163 55.21 1.55 -10.19
CA HIS A 163 55.75 0.49 -11.06
C HIS A 163 56.15 0.99 -12.46
N GLU A 164 55.58 2.09 -12.96
CA GLU A 164 55.89 2.62 -14.30
C GLU A 164 56.97 3.73 -14.26
N LYS A 165 57.30 4.25 -13.07
CA LYS A 165 58.23 5.39 -12.91
C LYS A 165 59.62 5.11 -13.49
N ALA A 166 60.16 3.91 -13.27
CA ALA A 166 61.52 3.56 -13.70
C ALA A 166 61.67 3.54 -15.24
N GLU A 167 60.67 3.04 -15.95
CA GLU A 167 60.70 2.96 -17.43
C GLU A 167 60.45 4.32 -18.10
N ILE A 168 59.61 5.15 -17.48
CA ILE A 168 59.22 6.45 -18.04
C ILE A 168 60.35 7.48 -17.94
N PHE A 169 61.09 7.49 -16.82
CA PHE A 169 62.17 8.47 -16.62
C PHE A 169 63.22 8.40 -17.73
N ASN A 170 63.54 7.20 -18.23
CA ASN A 170 64.52 6.99 -19.30
C ASN A 170 64.10 7.55 -20.68
N ASN A 171 62.81 7.88 -20.87
CA ASN A 171 62.26 8.34 -22.17
C ASN A 171 61.67 9.76 -22.12
N THR A 172 61.79 10.49 -21.00
CA THR A 172 61.14 11.81 -20.83
C THR A 172 61.98 13.03 -21.22
N ASP A 173 63.26 12.87 -21.56
CA ASP A 173 64.16 13.99 -21.86
C ASP A 173 63.65 14.88 -23.01
N LYS A 174 63.04 14.28 -24.04
CA LYS A 174 62.41 15.02 -25.15
C LYS A 174 61.21 15.85 -24.68
N ASN A 175 60.38 15.28 -23.80
CA ASN A 175 59.22 15.98 -23.25
C ASN A 175 59.66 17.10 -22.30
N ASN A 176 60.71 16.87 -21.51
CA ASN A 176 61.29 17.85 -20.61
C ASN A 176 61.79 19.07 -21.40
N ALA A 177 62.61 18.84 -22.42
CA ALA A 177 63.10 19.90 -23.31
C ALA A 177 61.95 20.65 -24.02
N PHE A 178 60.91 19.93 -24.48
CA PHE A 178 59.75 20.52 -25.14
C PHE A 178 58.98 21.48 -24.21
N PHE A 179 58.53 21.02 -23.04
CA PHE A 179 57.76 21.87 -22.12
C PHE A 179 58.59 22.99 -21.50
N ASP A 180 59.88 22.77 -21.25
CA ASP A 180 60.76 23.81 -20.72
C ASP A 180 61.02 24.89 -21.79
N SER A 181 61.07 24.53 -23.09
CA SER A 181 61.14 25.51 -24.18
C SER A 181 59.86 26.34 -24.34
N LEU A 182 58.69 25.73 -24.13
CA LEU A 182 57.38 26.40 -24.15
C LEU A 182 57.24 27.39 -22.99
N LYS A 183 57.67 27.00 -21.78
CA LYS A 183 57.64 27.88 -20.59
C LYS A 183 58.58 29.07 -20.72
N ASN A 184 59.71 28.90 -21.40
CA ASN A 184 60.71 29.95 -21.62
C ASN A 184 60.44 30.80 -22.88
N GLY A 185 59.27 30.66 -23.52
CA GLY A 185 58.81 31.54 -24.60
C GLY A 185 59.52 31.38 -25.95
N LYS A 186 60.32 30.32 -26.15
CA LYS A 186 60.99 30.04 -27.44
C LYS A 186 60.13 29.13 -28.32
N ASP A 187 58.93 29.58 -28.68
CA ASP A 187 58.10 28.82 -29.60
C ASP A 187 58.56 29.02 -31.05
N LYS A 188 59.18 27.99 -31.62
CA LYS A 188 59.63 27.99 -33.02
C LYS A 188 58.51 27.73 -34.03
N ARG A 189 57.23 27.71 -33.61
CA ARG A 189 56.07 27.51 -34.51
C ARG A 189 55.19 28.75 -34.72
N LYS A 190 55.76 29.94 -34.63
CA LYS A 190 55.24 31.13 -35.35
C LYS A 190 56.03 31.35 -36.63
N THR A 191 55.95 30.42 -37.58
CA THR A 191 56.30 30.69 -38.99
C THR A 191 55.73 29.60 -39.90
N LYS A 192 54.44 29.72 -40.20
CA LYS A 192 53.87 29.78 -41.56
C LYS A 192 52.35 29.90 -41.47
#